data_AF-A0A3A0B0U8-F1
#
_entry.id   AF-A0A3A0B0U8-F1
#
_cell.length_a   1.000
_cell.length_b   1.000
_cell.length_c   1.000
_cell.angle_alpha   90.00
_cell.angle_beta   90.00
_cell.angle_gamma   90.00
#
_symmetry.space_group_name_H-M   'P 1'
#
loop_
_entity.id
_entity.type
_entity.pdbx_description
1 polymer ?
#
loop_
_entity_poly.entity_id
_entity_poly.type
_entity_poly.pdbx_seq_one_letter_code
_entity_poly.pdbx_strand_id
1 'polypeptide(L)'
;MNKQRMITGGLIALGLIVTIVFGLRTLHTLKRVHQPGLPFGKPPSANSTDVELIRDWMTVPYIADTYETPPDAIFFGLGITPEKHAGRKSLRELNDEYYPDQPGIVLQQVKNLIRAFQTQSPPPTPLSANPPVPALDDPSP
;
A
#
# COMPACT_ATOMS: atom_id res chain seq x y z
N MET A 1 4.87 -43.43 -33.86
CA MET A 1 3.87 -42.51 -33.29
C MET A 1 4.54 -41.15 -33.06
N ASN A 2 3.93 -40.05 -33.53
CA ASN A 2 3.94 -38.76 -32.81
C ASN A 2 5.06 -37.72 -33.02
N LYS A 3 5.86 -37.76 -34.10
CA LYS A 3 6.76 -36.62 -34.41
C LYS A 3 5.96 -35.32 -34.61
N GLN A 4 4.79 -35.42 -35.25
CA GLN A 4 3.84 -34.30 -35.35
C GLN A 4 3.27 -33.87 -33.99
N ARG A 5 2.86 -34.81 -33.12
CA ARG A 5 2.35 -34.44 -31.78
C ARG A 5 3.41 -33.79 -30.89
N MET A 6 4.69 -34.14 -31.09
CA MET A 6 5.80 -33.52 -30.35
C MET A 6 6.03 -32.08 -30.81
N ILE A 7 5.92 -31.80 -32.11
CA ILE A 7 5.98 -30.45 -32.66
C ILE A 7 4.77 -29.63 -32.19
N THR A 8 3.56 -30.19 -32.29
CA THR A 8 2.33 -29.52 -31.85
C THR A 8 2.38 -29.23 -30.34
N GLY A 9 2.83 -30.19 -29.53
CA GLY A 9 3.00 -29.99 -28.08
C GLY A 9 4.01 -28.88 -27.77
N GLY A 10 5.11 -28.80 -28.52
CA GLY A 10 6.10 -27.73 -28.42
C GLY A 10 5.53 -26.35 -28.73
N LEU A 11 4.75 -26.21 -29.81
CA LEU A 11 4.11 -24.93 -30.15
C LEU A 11 3.09 -24.47 -29.10
N ILE A 12 2.30 -25.40 -28.55
CA ILE A 12 1.31 -25.08 -27.50
C ILE A 12 2.03 -24.63 -26.22
N ALA A 13 3.07 -25.36 -25.80
CA ALA A 13 3.85 -25.00 -24.62
C ALA A 13 4.52 -23.63 -24.78
N LEU A 14 5.07 -23.33 -25.96
CA LEU A 14 5.68 -22.04 -26.24
C LEU A 14 4.67 -20.89 -26.16
N GLY A 15 3.47 -21.06 -26.74
CA GLY A 15 2.39 -20.08 -26.65
C GLY A 15 1.94 -19.84 -25.19
N LEU A 16 1.87 -20.91 -24.40
CA LEU A 16 1.49 -20.83 -22.99
C LEU A 16 2.54 -20.06 -22.17
N ILE A 17 3.82 -20.32 -22.39
CA ILE A 17 4.93 -19.61 -21.74
C ILE A 17 4.91 -18.13 -22.09
N VAL A 18 4.74 -17.78 -23.37
CA VAL A 18 4.64 -16.37 -23.80
C VAL A 18 3.47 -15.69 -23.13
N THR A 19 2.30 -16.33 -23.09
CA THR A 19 1.09 -15.77 -22.47
C THR A 19 1.26 -15.57 -20.96
N ILE A 20 1.89 -16.52 -20.27
CA ILE A 20 2.17 -16.42 -18.83
C ILE A 20 3.20 -15.32 -18.54
N VAL A 21 4.30 -15.25 -19.29
CA VAL A 21 5.33 -14.22 -19.12
C VAL A 21 4.74 -12.84 -19.40
N PHE A 22 3.96 -12.68 -20.47
CA PHE A 22 3.30 -11.41 -20.76
C PHE A 22 2.21 -11.06 -19.75
N GLY A 23 1.44 -12.05 -19.28
CA GLY A 23 0.42 -11.87 -18.24
C GLY A 23 1.04 -11.41 -16.92
N LEU A 24 2.07 -12.11 -16.43
CA LEU A 24 2.83 -11.75 -15.23
C LEU A 24 3.50 -10.38 -15.38
N ARG A 25 4.09 -10.07 -16.54
CA ARG A 25 4.75 -8.77 -16.75
C ARG A 25 3.77 -7.61 -16.85
N THR A 26 2.56 -7.84 -17.37
CA THR A 26 1.48 -6.84 -17.43
C THR A 26 0.91 -6.57 -16.04
N LEU A 27 0.69 -7.62 -15.23
CA LEU A 27 0.29 -7.48 -13.83
C LEU A 27 1.38 -6.79 -12.98
N HIS A 28 2.66 -7.08 -13.26
CA HIS A 28 3.78 -6.42 -12.59
C HIS A 28 3.94 -4.95 -13.01
N THR A 29 3.42 -4.55 -14.18
CA THR A 29 3.35 -3.15 -14.61
C THR A 29 2.17 -2.43 -13.97
N LEU A 30 1.11 -3.14 -13.59
CA LEU A 30 0.02 -2.58 -12.78
C LEU A 30 0.50 -2.23 -11.36
N LYS A 31 1.43 -3.01 -10.78
CA LYS A 31 2.21 -2.62 -9.59
C LYS A 31 3.11 -1.39 -9.80
N ARG A 32 3.24 -0.89 -11.03
CA ARG A 32 4.04 0.28 -11.42
C ARG A 32 3.16 1.47 -11.85
N VAL A 33 1.83 1.36 -11.79
CA VAL A 33 0.90 2.49 -11.99
C VAL A 33 0.63 3.20 -10.65
N HIS A 34 1.71 3.53 -9.93
CA HIS A 34 1.72 4.51 -8.84
C HIS A 34 2.30 5.86 -9.30
N GLN A 35 2.09 6.21 -10.58
CA GLN A 35 2.31 7.58 -11.05
C GLN A 35 1.00 8.17 -11.61
N PRO A 36 0.11 8.68 -10.76
CA PRO A 36 -0.79 9.76 -11.12
C PRO A 36 -0.15 11.07 -10.63
N GLY A 37 0.44 11.81 -11.57
CA GLY A 37 1.36 12.90 -11.27
C GLY A 37 0.79 14.16 -10.61
N LEU A 38 1.72 14.98 -10.09
CA LEU A 38 1.86 16.43 -10.30
C LEU A 38 3.17 16.92 -9.60
N PRO A 39 3.75 18.07 -10.03
CA PRO A 39 5.09 18.58 -9.68
C PRO A 39 5.18 19.29 -8.32
N PHE A 40 4.40 18.88 -7.33
CA PHE A 40 4.47 19.47 -6.00
C PHE A 40 5.14 18.52 -5.02
N GLY A 41 6.33 18.97 -4.60
CA GLY A 41 7.18 18.52 -3.51
C GLY A 41 6.75 17.26 -2.78
N LYS A 42 7.60 16.24 -2.90
CA LYS A 42 7.79 15.16 -1.92
C LYS A 42 7.46 15.67 -0.50
N PRO A 43 6.42 15.15 0.17
CA PRO A 43 6.12 15.59 1.53
C PRO A 43 7.25 15.17 2.47
N PRO A 44 7.52 15.94 3.53
CA PRO A 44 8.55 15.64 4.50
C PRO A 44 8.28 14.28 5.17
N SER A 45 9.03 13.26 4.77
CA SER A 45 9.09 11.96 5.43
C SER A 45 9.88 12.09 6.72
N ALA A 46 9.22 12.56 7.79
CA ALA A 46 9.70 12.44 9.16
C ALA A 46 8.59 12.87 10.12
N ASN A 47 8.01 11.91 10.85
CA ASN A 47 7.43 12.12 12.20
C ASN A 47 5.94 12.48 12.31
N SER A 48 5.12 12.39 11.26
CA SER A 48 3.68 12.66 11.35
C SER A 48 2.84 11.37 11.44
N THR A 49 3.11 10.53 12.44
CA THR A 49 2.32 9.31 12.71
C THR A 49 0.92 9.63 13.27
N ASP A 50 0.63 10.90 13.55
CA ASP A 50 -0.64 11.31 14.13
C ASP A 50 -1.77 11.30 13.08
N VAL A 51 -2.67 10.33 13.23
CA VAL A 51 -3.88 10.14 12.42
C VAL A 51 -4.83 11.35 12.53
N GLU A 52 -4.70 12.17 13.58
CA GLU A 52 -5.49 13.38 13.73
C GLU A 52 -5.08 14.51 12.78
N LEU A 53 -3.92 14.41 12.11
CA LEU A 53 -3.49 15.36 11.08
C LEU A 53 -4.20 15.17 9.74
N ILE A 54 -4.90 14.04 9.54
CA ILE A 54 -5.69 13.81 8.33
C ILE A 54 -6.82 14.83 8.26
N ARG A 55 -6.94 15.49 7.11
CA ARG A 55 -7.97 16.49 6.82
C ARG A 55 -8.81 16.03 5.63
N ASP A 56 -10.04 16.55 5.57
CA ASP A 56 -11.03 16.28 4.53
C ASP A 56 -10.60 16.74 3.13
N TRP A 57 -9.77 17.77 3.04
CA TRP A 57 -9.20 18.25 1.76
C TRP A 57 -8.12 17.31 1.19
N MET A 58 -7.55 16.40 2.00
CA MET A 58 -6.47 15.51 1.54
C MET A 58 -7.00 14.44 0.58
N THR A 59 -6.15 13.96 -0.31
CA THR A 59 -6.49 12.88 -1.25
C THR A 59 -6.01 11.53 -0.73
N VAL A 60 -6.68 10.45 -1.13
CA VAL A 60 -6.28 9.07 -0.76
C VAL A 60 -4.81 8.76 -1.09
N PRO A 61 -4.26 9.07 -2.29
CA PRO A 61 -2.85 8.80 -2.58
C PRO A 61 -1.89 9.65 -1.73
N TYR A 62 -2.26 10.88 -1.36
CA TYR A 62 -1.45 11.71 -0.46
C TYR A 62 -1.35 11.09 0.94
N ILE A 63 -2.48 10.63 1.46
CA ILE A 63 -2.57 9.97 2.76
C ILE A 63 -1.82 8.62 2.73
N ALA A 64 -1.97 7.86 1.65
CA ALA A 64 -1.27 6.61 1.44
C ALA A 64 0.27 6.77 1.50
N ASP A 65 0.80 7.80 0.85
CA ASP A 65 2.23 8.13 0.87
C ASP A 65 2.68 8.61 2.26
N THR A 66 1.89 9.47 2.90
CA THR A 66 2.22 10.06 4.21
C THR A 66 2.22 9.06 5.36
N TYR A 67 1.28 8.12 5.35
CA TYR A 67 1.07 7.14 6.44
C TYR A 67 1.51 5.72 6.04
N GLU A 68 2.30 5.58 4.98
CA GLU A 68 2.82 4.31 4.44
C GLU A 68 1.74 3.22 4.30
N THR A 69 0.50 3.64 3.98
CA THR A 69 -0.66 2.75 3.90
C THR A 69 -1.00 2.51 2.43
N PRO A 70 -1.24 1.27 1.99
CA PRO A 70 -1.61 1.01 0.59
C PRO A 70 -2.90 1.76 0.21
N PRO A 71 -2.92 2.55 -0.88
CA PRO A 71 -4.13 3.29 -1.27
C PRO A 71 -5.27 2.34 -1.62
N ASP A 72 -4.97 1.17 -2.19
CA ASP A 72 -5.97 0.13 -2.48
C ASP A 72 -6.66 -0.37 -1.20
N ALA A 73 -5.94 -0.46 -0.09
CA ALA A 73 -6.51 -0.83 1.19
C ALA A 73 -7.46 0.25 1.72
N ILE A 74 -7.13 1.52 1.48
CA ILE A 74 -7.98 2.67 1.82
C ILE A 74 -9.27 2.64 1.00
N PHE A 75 -9.19 2.50 -0.33
CA PHE A 75 -10.36 2.41 -1.19
C PHE A 75 -11.23 1.18 -0.87
N PHE A 76 -10.61 0.02 -0.65
CA PHE A 76 -11.32 -1.20 -0.24
C PHE A 76 -12.02 -1.03 1.11
N GLY A 77 -11.33 -0.44 2.09
CA GLY A 77 -11.89 -0.14 3.41
C GLY A 77 -13.07 0.82 3.35
N LEU A 78 -13.11 1.70 2.34
CA LEU A 78 -14.22 2.59 2.03
C LEU A 78 -15.31 1.93 1.16
N GLY A 79 -15.11 0.71 0.66
CA GLY A 79 -16.02 0.07 -0.29
C GLY A 79 -16.09 0.75 -1.67
N ILE A 80 -15.10 1.58 -2.01
CA ILE A 80 -15.03 2.34 -3.25
C ILE A 80 -14.12 1.61 -4.23
N THR A 81 -14.54 1.49 -5.50
CA THR A 81 -13.67 0.93 -6.54
C THR A 81 -12.58 1.95 -6.89
N PRO A 82 -11.29 1.58 -6.93
CA PRO A 82 -10.20 2.49 -7.28
C PRO A 82 -10.28 2.88 -8.76
N GLU A 83 -11.11 3.86 -9.07
CA GLU A 83 -11.21 4.44 -10.40
C GLU A 83 -10.09 5.47 -10.62
N LYS A 84 -9.69 5.67 -11.88
CA LYS A 84 -8.67 6.67 -12.27
C LYS A 84 -8.95 8.08 -11.75
N HIS A 85 -10.22 8.41 -11.51
CA HIS A 85 -10.65 9.73 -11.04
C HIS A 85 -10.81 9.80 -9.52
N ALA A 86 -11.08 8.68 -8.84
CA ALA A 86 -11.23 8.63 -7.38
C ALA A 86 -9.94 9.02 -6.65
N GLY A 87 -8.77 8.68 -7.20
CA GLY A 87 -7.47 9.08 -6.64
C GLY A 87 -7.14 10.57 -6.75
N ARG A 88 -7.87 11.34 -7.56
CA ARG A 88 -7.68 12.80 -7.67
C ARG A 88 -8.62 13.60 -6.77
N LYS A 89 -9.65 12.94 -6.24
CA LYS A 89 -10.66 13.55 -5.39
C LYS A 89 -10.16 13.64 -3.95
N SER A 90 -10.50 14.74 -3.29
CA SER A 90 -10.34 14.90 -1.85
C SER A 90 -11.28 13.95 -1.10
N LEU A 91 -10.96 13.63 0.16
CA LEU A 91 -11.86 12.85 1.01
C LEU A 91 -13.25 13.49 1.13
N ARG A 92 -13.31 14.83 1.09
CA ARG A 92 -14.58 15.57 1.07
C ARG A 92 -15.39 15.30 -0.19
N GLU A 93 -14.77 15.39 -1.37
CA GLU A 93 -15.45 15.08 -2.63
C GLU A 93 -15.86 13.62 -2.72
N LEU A 94 -15.05 12.69 -2.23
CA LEU A 94 -15.39 11.28 -2.08
C LEU A 94 -16.59 11.08 -1.15
N ASN A 95 -16.66 11.84 -0.06
CA ASN A 95 -17.80 11.81 0.86
C ASN A 95 -19.07 12.33 0.19
N ASP A 96 -19.00 13.47 -0.49
CA ASP A 96 -20.16 14.09 -1.15
C ASP A 96 -20.71 13.20 -2.28
N GLU A 97 -19.85 12.40 -2.93
CA GLU A 97 -20.23 11.53 -4.04
C GLU A 97 -20.79 10.18 -3.60
N TYR A 98 -20.15 9.51 -2.64
CA TYR A 98 -20.51 8.14 -2.24
C TYR A 98 -21.33 8.09 -0.95
N TYR A 99 -21.27 9.13 -0.12
CA TYR A 99 -21.94 9.22 1.17
C TYR A 99 -22.59 10.60 1.41
N PRO A 100 -23.47 11.07 0.50
CA PRO A 100 -24.09 12.39 0.60
C PRO A 100 -24.93 12.57 1.88
N ASP A 101 -25.48 11.47 2.40
CA ASP A 101 -26.32 11.47 3.61
C ASP A 101 -25.50 11.50 4.92
N GLN A 102 -24.19 11.28 4.86
CA GLN A 102 -23.32 11.14 6.03
C GLN A 102 -22.06 12.00 5.87
N PRO A 103 -22.12 13.30 6.22
CA PRO A 103 -20.97 14.19 6.12
C PRO A 103 -19.82 13.72 7.01
N GLY A 104 -18.64 13.53 6.42
CA GLY A 104 -17.40 13.21 7.13
C GLY A 104 -17.21 11.73 7.50
N ILE A 105 -18.10 10.83 7.05
CA ILE A 105 -17.95 9.38 7.31
C ILE A 105 -16.67 8.84 6.67
N VAL A 106 -16.36 9.31 5.46
CA VAL A 106 -15.14 8.92 4.72
C VAL A 106 -13.89 9.29 5.52
N LEU A 107 -13.84 10.50 6.09
CA LEU A 107 -12.71 10.95 6.90
C LEU A 107 -12.52 10.06 8.14
N GLN A 108 -13.61 9.77 8.86
CA GLN A 108 -13.54 8.93 10.06
C GLN A 108 -13.11 7.51 9.73
N GLN A 109 -13.62 6.94 8.63
CA GLN A 109 -13.30 5.59 8.19
C GLN A 109 -11.85 5.47 7.77
N VAL A 110 -11.32 6.46 7.03
CA VAL A 110 -9.89 6.54 6.68
C VAL A 110 -9.01 6.64 7.93
N LYS A 111 -9.37 7.50 8.90
CA LYS A 111 -8.65 7.60 10.17
C LYS A 111 -8.61 6.27 10.92
N ASN A 112 -9.77 5.61 11.06
CA ASN A 112 -9.87 4.32 11.75
C ASN A 112 -9.06 3.24 11.05
N LEU A 113 -9.09 3.22 9.71
CA LEU A 113 -8.36 2.26 8.91
C LEU A 113 -6.84 2.44 9.08
N ILE A 114 -6.34 3.67 8.96
CA ILE A 114 -4.90 3.96 9.12
C ILE A 114 -4.44 3.63 10.53
N ARG A 115 -5.26 3.94 11.55
CA ARG A 115 -4.97 3.53 12.93
C ARG A 115 -4.86 2.01 13.05
N ALA A 116 -5.75 1.25 12.41
CA ALA A 116 -5.69 -0.21 12.40
C ALA A 116 -4.39 -0.72 11.73
N PHE A 117 -4.01 -0.16 10.59
CA PHE A 117 -2.77 -0.50 9.89
C PHE A 117 -1.51 -0.19 10.70
N GLN A 118 -1.49 0.95 11.39
CA GLN A 118 -0.38 1.33 12.27
C GLN A 118 -0.27 0.39 13.49
N THR A 119 -1.39 -0.01 14.09
CA THR A 119 -1.38 -0.98 15.21
C THR A 119 -0.98 -2.40 14.79
N GLN A 120 -1.12 -2.74 13.51
CA GLN A 120 -0.76 -4.05 12.97
C GLN A 120 0.71 -4.15 12.50
N SER A 121 1.43 -3.03 12.38
CA SER A 121 2.84 -3.00 11.99
C SER A 121 3.73 -2.85 13.22
N PRO A 122 4.31 -3.92 13.80
CA PRO A 122 5.43 -3.73 14.70
C PRO A 122 6.60 -3.15 13.89
N PRO A 123 7.25 -2.06 14.33
CA PRO A 123 8.49 -1.61 13.71
C PRO A 123 9.51 -2.78 13.78
N PRO A 124 10.32 -3.04 12.74
CA PRO A 124 11.50 -3.86 12.93
C PRO A 124 12.35 -3.13 13.95
N THR A 125 12.34 -3.59 15.19
CA THR A 125 13.27 -3.15 16.22
C THR A 125 14.66 -3.29 15.62
N PRO A 126 15.41 -2.19 15.34
CA PRO A 126 16.83 -2.37 15.16
C PRO A 126 17.31 -2.93 16.49
N LEU A 127 17.85 -4.15 16.47
CA LEU A 127 18.57 -4.76 17.59
C LEU A 127 19.77 -3.86 17.92
N SER A 128 19.52 -2.74 18.61
CA SER A 128 20.51 -1.98 19.35
C SER A 128 20.47 -2.51 20.78
N ALA A 129 20.86 -3.77 20.92
CA ALA A 129 21.26 -4.31 22.21
C ALA A 129 22.79 -4.39 22.16
N ASN A 130 23.43 -3.29 22.54
CA ASN A 130 24.77 -3.33 23.08
C ASN A 130 24.88 -4.56 24.00
N PRO A 131 25.85 -5.47 23.82
CA PRO A 131 26.05 -6.51 24.82
C PRO A 131 26.42 -5.82 26.14
N PRO A 132 25.76 -6.13 27.26
CA PRO A 132 26.23 -5.66 28.55
C PRO A 132 27.64 -6.22 28.76
N VAL A 133 28.58 -5.32 28.99
CA VAL A 133 29.94 -5.62 29.44
C VAL A 133 29.83 -6.57 30.66
N PRO A 134 30.54 -7.71 30.68
CA PRO A 134 30.55 -8.58 31.86
C PRO A 134 31.30 -7.84 32.97
N ALA A 135 30.56 -7.41 33.99
CA ALA A 135 31.16 -6.95 35.23
C ALA A 135 31.71 -8.19 35.96
N LEU A 136 33.04 -8.31 35.93
CA LEU A 136 33.81 -9.06 36.92
C LEU A 136 33.44 -8.54 38.31
N ASP A 137 32.91 -9.39 39.18
CA ASP A 137 33.21 -9.37 40.62
C ASP A 137 32.76 -10.70 41.26
N ASP A 138 33.75 -11.56 41.52
CA ASP A 138 33.77 -12.57 42.59
C ASP A 138 34.62 -11.91 43.69
N PRO A 139 34.24 -11.91 45.00
CA PRO A 139 34.35 -13.14 45.79
C PRO A 139 33.46 -13.31 47.05
N SER A 140 33.12 -14.59 47.33
CA SER A 140 33.02 -15.27 48.66
C SER A 140 32.03 -14.73 49.74
N PRO A 141 31.67 -15.47 50.82
CA PRO A 141 32.39 -16.54 51.55
C PRO A 141 31.78 -17.95 51.55
#